data_AF-A0A1F8QXD9-F1
#
_entry.id   AF-A0A1F8QXD9-F1
#
_cell.length_a   1.000
_cell.length_b   1.000
_cell.length_c   1.000
_cell.angle_alpha   90.00
_cell.angle_beta   90.00
_cell.angle_gamma   90.00
#
_symmetry.space_group_name_H-M   'P 1'
#
loop_
_entity.id
_entity.type
_entity.pdbx_description
1 polymer ?
#
loop_
_entity_poly.entity_id
_entity_poly.type
_entity_poly.pdbx_seq_one_letter_code
_entity_poly.pdbx_strand_id
1 'polypeptide(L)' 'MQTAEGHFLVHITPYGDASLYVAEVINDYFVVKARNGEPNVAFAWRLSAHRKGYGGVRLEEVK' A
#
# COMPACT_ATOMS: atom_id res chain seq x y z
N MET A 1 1.64 -9.10 16.12
CA MET A 1 1.14 -8.62 14.82
C MET A 1 2.34 -8.57 13.89
N GLN A 2 2.34 -9.35 12.81
CA GLN A 2 3.49 -9.54 11.94
C GLN A 2 3.51 -8.40 10.90
N THR A 3 4.42 -7.44 11.06
CA THR A 3 4.62 -6.38 10.06
C THR A 3 5.35 -7.01 8.88
N ALA A 4 4.76 -6.92 7.68
CA ALA A 4 5.42 -7.37 6.46
C ALA A 4 6.74 -6.59 6.28
N GLU A 5 7.85 -7.31 6.12
CA GLU A 5 9.18 -6.76 5.85
C GLU A 5 9.19 -6.16 4.43
N GLY A 6 8.83 -4.88 4.33
CA GLY A 6 8.90 -4.09 3.12
C GLY A 6 9.19 -2.64 3.48
N HIS A 7 10.03 -1.94 2.71
CA HIS A 7 10.39 -0.54 2.96
C HIS A 7 9.18 0.41 2.98
N PHE A 8 8.08 0.00 2.33
CA PHE A 8 6.84 0.75 2.24
C PHE A 8 5.65 -0.22 2.09
N LEU A 9 4.47 0.27 2.43
CA LEU A 9 3.18 -0.38 2.26
C LEU A 9 2.43 0.34 1.14
N VAL A 10 1.84 -0.43 0.24
CA VAL A 10 0.95 0.07 -0.81
C VAL A 10 -0.50 -0.26 -0.41
N HIS A 11 -1.30 0.77 -0.22
CA HIS A 11 -2.74 0.65 0.01
C HIS A 11 -3.47 0.83 -1.31
N ILE A 12 -4.41 -0.05 -1.61
CA ILE A 12 -5.19 -0.05 -2.86
C ILE A 12 -6.68 0.00 -2.48
N THR A 13 -7.45 0.82 -3.20
CA THR A 13 -8.90 0.90 -3.04
C THR A 13 -9.57 0.84 -4.42
N PRO A 14 -10.33 -0.23 -4.72
CA PRO A 14 -11.11 -0.31 -5.95
C PRO A 14 -12.30 0.66 -5.91
N TYR A 15 -12.67 1.20 -7.06
CA TYR A 15 -13.89 2.01 -7.25
C TYR A 15 -15.02 1.21 -7.91
N GLY A 16 -14.98 -0.12 -7.82
CA GLY A 16 -15.99 -1.03 -8.35
C GLY A 16 -15.89 -2.40 -7.69
N ASP A 17 -16.65 -3.37 -8.19
CA ASP A 17 -16.72 -4.72 -7.62
C ASP A 17 -15.56 -5.58 -8.13
N ALA A 18 -14.41 -5.44 -7.49
CA ALA A 18 -13.24 -6.26 -7.72
C ALA A 18 -12.38 -6.37 -6.46
N SER A 19 -11.76 -7.54 -6.27
CA SER A 19 -10.68 -7.70 -5.29
C SER A 19 -9.35 -7.49 -5.98
N LEU A 20 -8.61 -6.46 -5.54
CA LEU A 20 -7.30 -6.10 -6.06
C LEU A 20 -6.20 -6.47 -5.08
N TYR A 21 -5.01 -6.77 -5.61
CA TYR A 21 -3.82 -7.01 -4.80
C TYR A 21 -2.55 -6.51 -5.50
N VAL A 22 -1.52 -6.21 -4.71
CA VAL A 22 -0.17 -5.94 -5.22
C VAL A 22 0.48 -7.26 -5.58
N ALA A 23 0.72 -7.50 -6.86
CA ALA A 23 1.34 -8.72 -7.33
C ALA A 23 2.87 -8.64 -7.22
N GLU A 24 3.44 -7.47 -7.49
CA GLU A 24 4.88 -7.24 -7.53
C GLU A 24 5.21 -5.84 -7.00
N VAL A 25 6.32 -5.75 -6.29
CA VAL A 25 6.92 -4.49 -5.84
C VAL A 25 8.35 -4.44 -6.34
N ILE A 26 8.66 -3.43 -7.13
CA ILE A 26 9.97 -3.19 -7.73
C ILE A 26 10.46 -1.83 -7.23
N ASN A 27 11.65 -1.39 -7.66
CA ASN A 27 12.31 -0.20 -7.11
C ASN A 27 11.52 1.10 -7.32
N ASP A 28 10.89 1.26 -8.48
CA ASP A 28 10.25 2.50 -8.93
C ASP A 28 8.77 2.32 -9.31
N TYR A 29 8.27 1.08 -9.33
CA TYR A 29 6.87 0.78 -9.60
C TYR A 29 6.38 -0.46 -8.86
N PHE A 30 5.06 -0.63 -8.87
CA PHE A 30 4.38 -1.83 -8.41
C PHE A 30 3.31 -2.25 -9.41
N VAL A 31 2.98 -3.54 -9.44
CA VAL A 31 1.98 -4.10 -10.34
C VAL A 31 0.75 -4.48 -9.53
N VAL A 32 -0.42 -3.96 -9.91
CA VAL A 32 -1.72 -4.32 -9.33
C VAL A 32 -2.42 -5.30 -10.26
N LYS A 33 -2.98 -6.36 -9.69
CA LYS A 33 -3.80 -7.32 -10.42
C LYS A 33 -5.16 -7.49 -9.73
N ALA A 34 -6.20 -7.70 -10.53
CA ALA A 34 -7.47 -8.19 -10.04
C ALA A 34 -7.34 -9.70 -9.77
N ARG A 35 -7.75 -10.12 -8.57
CA ARG A 35 -7.93 -11.54 -8.24
C ARG A 35 -9.26 -12.05 -8.77
N ASN A 36 -10.30 -11.23 -8.70
CA ASN A 36 -11.65 -11.48 -9.19
C ASN A 36 -12.39 -10.15 -9.44
N GLY A 37 -13.57 -10.24 -10.06
CA GLY A 37 -14.42 -9.09 -10.37
C GLY A 37 -14.07 -8.41 -11.69
N GLU A 38 -14.41 -7.14 -11.82
CA GLU A 38 -14.24 -6.38 -13.06
C GLU A 38 -12.74 -6.24 -13.45
N PRO A 39 -12.33 -6.70 -14.65
CA PRO A 39 -10.91 -6.77 -15.02
C PRO A 39 -10.25 -5.40 -15.26
N ASN A 40 -11.03 -4.35 -15.50
CA ASN A 40 -10.56 -3.00 -15.79
C ASN A 40 -11.12 -1.96 -14.80
N VAL A 41 -11.38 -2.38 -13.55
CA VAL A 41 -11.88 -1.48 -12.52
C VAL A 41 -10.90 -0.31 -12.29
N ALA A 42 -11.43 0.90 -12.19
CA ALA A 42 -10.63 2.03 -11.73
C ALA A 42 -10.28 1.84 -10.25
N PHE A 43 -9.09 2.28 -9.83
CA PHE A 43 -8.69 2.22 -8.43
C PHE A 43 -7.81 3.39 -8.06
N ALA A 44 -7.78 3.69 -6.75
CA ALA A 44 -6.82 4.61 -6.16
C ALA A 44 -5.76 3.84 -5.37
N TRP A 45 -4.61 4.48 -5.18
CA TRP A 45 -3.51 3.92 -4.41
C TRP A 45 -2.86 4.98 -3.51
N ARG A 46 -2.24 4.52 -2.42
CA ARG A 46 -1.44 5.34 -1.51
C ARG A 46 -0.22 4.56 -1.03
N LEU A 47 0.93 5.24 -1.06
CA LEU A 47 2.18 4.76 -0.47
C LEU A 47 2.32 5.25 0.97
N SER A 48 2.77 4.39 1.87
CA SER A 48 3.13 4.77 3.24
C SER A 48 4.36 3.99 3.70
N ALA A 49 5.25 4.62 4.45
CA ALA A 49 6.42 3.96 5.02
C ALA A 49 6.64 4.44 6.46
N HIS A 50 7.26 3.59 7.27
CA HIS A 50 7.77 4.05 8.56
C HIS A 50 8.97 4.96 8.32
N ARG A 51 8.99 6.12 8.99
CA ARG A 51 10.13 7.02 8.95
C ARG A 51 11.34 6.31 9.57
N LYS A 52 12.41 6.15 8.78
CA LYS A 52 13.64 5.50 9.25
C LYS A 52 14.19 6.25 10.48
N GLY A 53 14.50 5.51 11.54
CA GLY A 53 15.04 6.06 12.79
C GLY A 53 14.01 6.58 13.80
N TYR A 54 12.70 6.42 13.54
CA TYR A 54 11.63 6.90 14.44
C TYR A 54 10.86 5.76 15.14
N GLY A 55 11.36 4.52 15.06
CA GLY A 55 10.81 3.42 15.85
C GLY A 55 10.99 3.69 17.35
N GLY A 56 9.89 3.86 18.08
CA GLY A 56 9.91 4.17 19.52
C GLY A 56 9.92 5.66 19.88
N VAL A 57 9.90 6.56 18.89
CA VAL A 57 9.81 8.00 19.13
C VAL A 57 8.35 8.44 19.04
N ARG A 58 7.80 8.97 20.14
CA ARG A 58 6.51 9.67 20.09
C ARG A 58 6.71 10.97 19.35
N LEU A 59 6.01 11.14 18.23
CA LEU A 59 6.02 12.41 17.50
C LEU A 59 5.34 13.47 18.36
N GLU A 60 5.95 14.65 18.44
CA GLU A 60 5.35 15.80 19.10
C GLU A 60 4.09 16.24 18.36
N GLU A 61 3.10 16.70 19.11
CA GLU A 61 1.86 17.23 18.54
C GLU A 61 2.19 18.53 17.79
N VAL A 62 1.88 18.56 16.49
CA VAL A 62 2.01 19.79 15.70
C VAL A 62 0.83 20.68 16.07
N LYS A 63 1.13 21.82 16.71
CA LYS A 63 0.16 22.85 17.08
C LYS A 63 -0.27 23.69 15.89
#